data_AF-A0A359ALI9-F1
#
_entry.id   AF-A0A359ALI9-F1
#
_cell.length_a   1.000
_cell.length_b   1.000
_cell.length_c   1.000
_cell.angle_alpha   90.00
_cell.angle_beta   90.00
_cell.angle_gamma   90.00
#
_symmetry.space_group_name_H-M   'P 1'
#
loop_
_entity.id
_entity.type
_entity.pdbx_description
1 polymer ?
#
loop_
_entity_poly.entity_id
_entity_poly.type
_entity_poly.pdbx_seq_one_letter_code
_entity_poly.pdbx_strand_id
1 'polypeptide(L)'
;MHISWLGHSAFKIETKTPWRDEVVILINPYLEPKADLPRNLKSDLVLLGSGEKNTITLSGEPFVIASPGEYEVRGVMVYAVDISKNPKEPQLVFHFDTENVSTIFFGNFKGTVNEEMADKLGLIDILLLPCGGNNVLGA
;
A
#
# COMPACT_ATOMS: atom_id res chain seq x y z
N MET A 1 -3.57 -13.11 9.17
CA MET A 1 -3.24 -12.25 8.04
C MET A 1 -2.61 -13.07 6.92
N HIS A 2 -3.00 -12.82 5.67
CA HIS A 2 -2.49 -13.47 4.47
C HIS A 2 -2.13 -12.40 3.42
N ILE A 3 -0.89 -12.43 2.92
CA ILE A 3 -0.39 -11.46 1.93
C ILE A 3 -0.14 -12.20 0.61
N SER A 4 -0.76 -11.71 -0.47
CA SER A 4 -0.56 -12.18 -1.84
C SER A 4 0.11 -11.09 -2.67
N TRP A 5 1.26 -11.38 -3.26
CA TRP A 5 1.85 -10.53 -4.29
C TRP A 5 1.18 -10.81 -5.63
N LEU A 6 0.56 -9.80 -6.22
CA LEU A 6 -0.17 -9.92 -7.48
C LEU A 6 0.67 -9.52 -8.71
N GLY A 7 1.93 -9.14 -8.48
CA GLY A 7 2.88 -8.67 -9.49
C GLY A 7 3.21 -7.19 -9.34
N HIS A 8 4.42 -6.80 -9.76
CA HIS A 8 4.92 -5.43 -9.67
C HIS A 8 4.75 -4.84 -8.27
N SER A 9 4.00 -3.74 -8.13
CA SER A 9 3.71 -3.09 -6.85
C SER A 9 2.36 -3.51 -6.24
N ALA A 10 1.63 -4.43 -6.87
CA ALA A 10 0.30 -4.83 -6.46
C ALA A 10 0.33 -5.94 -5.39
N PHE A 11 -0.37 -5.72 -4.28
CA PHE A 11 -0.52 -6.69 -3.20
C PHE A 11 -1.98 -6.79 -2.74
N LYS A 12 -2.43 -7.99 -2.42
CA LYS A 12 -3.69 -8.22 -1.70
C LYS A 12 -3.38 -8.71 -0.30
N ILE A 13 -3.97 -8.06 0.71
CA ILE A 13 -3.85 -8.45 2.10
C ILE A 13 -5.23 -8.80 2.63
N GLU A 14 -5.37 -10.02 3.09
CA GLU A 14 -6.58 -10.53 3.74
C GLU A 14 -6.29 -10.64 5.24
N THR A 15 -7.03 -9.89 6.04
CA THR A 15 -6.74 -9.71 7.46
C THR A 15 -8.01 -9.62 8.28
N LYS A 16 -7.87 -9.68 9.60
CA LYS A 16 -8.98 -9.55 10.55
C LYS A 16 -8.83 -8.29 11.40
N THR A 17 -9.95 -7.64 11.63
CA THR A 17 -10.05 -6.48 12.52
C THR A 17 -10.02 -6.93 13.99
N PRO A 18 -9.85 -6.01 14.96
CA PRO A 18 -10.01 -6.32 16.38
C PRO A 18 -11.39 -6.95 16.72
N TRP A 19 -12.42 -6.67 15.92
CA TRP A 19 -13.77 -7.20 16.08
C TRP A 19 -13.99 -8.55 15.36
N ARG A 20 -12.94 -9.13 14.76
CA ARG A 20 -12.93 -10.39 14.00
C ARG A 20 -13.64 -10.38 12.65
N ASP A 21 -13.97 -9.19 12.13
CA ASP A 21 -14.45 -9.05 10.76
C ASP A 21 -13.30 -9.23 9.76
N GLU A 22 -13.58 -9.84 8.62
CA GLU A 22 -12.62 -9.97 7.52
C GLU A 22 -12.57 -8.66 6.72
N VAL A 23 -11.34 -8.20 6.45
CA VAL A 23 -11.06 -7.01 5.64
C VAL A 23 -10.05 -7.38 4.56
N VAL A 24 -10.34 -6.94 3.34
CA VAL A 24 -9.44 -7.08 2.20
C VAL A 24 -8.85 -5.73 1.82
N ILE A 25 -7.54 -5.59 1.98
CA ILE A 25 -6.76 -4.42 1.58
C ILE A 25 -6.08 -4.73 0.25
N LEU A 26 -6.24 -3.85 -0.73
CA LEU A 26 -5.62 -3.96 -2.04
C LEU A 26 -4.68 -2.77 -2.25
N ILE A 27 -3.40 -3.04 -2.45
CA ILE A 27 -2.35 -2.02 -2.62
C ILE A 27 -1.99 -1.96 -4.10
N ASN A 28 -1.92 -0.74 -4.65
CA ASN A 28 -1.49 -0.45 -6.02
C ASN A 28 -2.00 -1.41 -7.11
N PRO A 29 -3.32 -1.65 -7.23
CA PRO A 29 -3.85 -2.48 -8.31
C PRO A 29 -3.88 -1.70 -9.62
N TYR A 30 -2.71 -1.37 -10.17
CA TYR A 30 -2.59 -0.66 -11.43
C TYR A 30 -2.71 -1.61 -12.63
N LEU A 31 -3.34 -1.13 -13.70
CA LEU A 31 -3.49 -1.81 -14.97
C LEU A 31 -2.11 -1.88 -15.65
N GLU A 32 -1.44 -3.01 -15.50
CA GLU A 32 -0.19 -3.28 -16.19
C GLU A 32 -0.42 -4.29 -17.34
N PRO A 33 0.12 -4.04 -18.55
CA PRO A 33 -0.11 -4.89 -19.72
C PRO A 33 0.45 -6.31 -19.62
N LYS A 34 1.20 -6.64 -18.55
CA LYS A 34 1.81 -7.96 -18.31
C LYS A 34 1.37 -8.63 -17.01
N ALA A 35 0.64 -7.93 -16.13
CA ALA A 35 0.14 -8.50 -14.89
C ALA A 35 -1.29 -8.99 -15.11
N ASP A 36 -1.49 -10.31 -15.03
CA ASP A 36 -2.82 -10.91 -15.14
C ASP A 36 -3.57 -10.73 -13.80
N LEU A 37 -3.94 -9.49 -13.49
CA LEU A 37 -4.70 -9.17 -12.29
C LEU A 37 -6.12 -9.72 -12.44
N PRO A 38 -6.69 -10.38 -11.42
CA PRO A 38 -8.08 -10.80 -11.44
C PRO A 38 -8.99 -9.59 -11.70
N ARG A 39 -9.86 -9.70 -12.71
CA ARG A 39 -10.72 -8.58 -13.14
C ARG A 39 -11.70 -8.09 -12.06
N ASN A 40 -12.02 -8.95 -11.10
CA ASN A 40 -12.96 -8.68 -10.02
C ASN A 40 -12.29 -8.92 -8.67
N LEU A 41 -11.42 -8.00 -8.25
CA LEU A 41 -10.88 -8.00 -6.89
C LEU A 41 -11.85 -7.24 -5.98
N LYS A 42 -12.70 -7.99 -5.26
CA LYS A 42 -13.46 -7.41 -4.16
C LYS A 42 -12.48 -6.96 -3.08
N SER A 43 -12.56 -5.71 -2.70
CA SER A 43 -11.75 -5.11 -1.64
C SER A 43 -12.61 -4.20 -0.79
N ASP A 44 -12.21 -4.02 0.46
CA ASP A 44 -12.84 -3.06 1.39
C ASP A 44 -12.05 -1.74 1.41
N LEU A 45 -10.73 -1.84 1.24
CA LEU A 45 -9.79 -0.74 1.30
C LEU A 45 -8.80 -0.84 0.14
N VAL A 46 -8.56 0.28 -0.54
CA VAL A 46 -7.58 0.37 -1.63
C VAL A 46 -6.57 1.46 -1.33
N LEU A 47 -5.28 1.14 -1.40
CA LEU A 47 -4.17 2.05 -1.13
C LEU A 47 -3.43 2.35 -2.44
N LEU A 48 -3.40 3.63 -2.87
CA LEU A 48 -2.84 4.07 -4.14
C LEU A 48 -1.63 4.99 -3.95
N GLY A 49 -0.45 4.40 -4.04
CA GLY A 49 0.83 5.05 -3.76
C GLY A 49 1.29 6.06 -4.82
N SER A 50 0.72 6.04 -6.03
CA SER A 50 1.09 6.95 -7.12
C SER A 50 -0.12 7.72 -7.68
N GLY A 51 -1.18 7.84 -6.88
CA GLY A 51 -2.45 8.44 -7.27
C GLY A 51 -3.33 7.50 -8.09
N GLU A 52 -4.46 7.99 -8.59
CA GLU A 52 -5.52 7.16 -9.17
C GLU A 52 -5.29 6.74 -10.64
N LYS A 53 -4.36 7.39 -11.34
CA LYS A 53 -4.12 7.13 -12.76
C LYS A 53 -3.73 5.67 -12.99
N ASN A 54 -4.30 5.07 -14.03
CA ASN A 54 -4.07 3.68 -14.42
C ASN A 54 -4.49 2.63 -13.38
N THR A 55 -5.34 2.95 -12.39
CA THR A 55 -5.88 1.93 -11.48
C THR A 55 -6.85 1.01 -12.24
N ILE A 56 -6.88 -0.28 -11.92
CA ILE A 56 -7.89 -1.21 -12.48
C ILE A 56 -9.31 -0.79 -12.08
N THR A 57 -10.31 -1.29 -12.81
CA THR A 57 -11.70 -1.21 -12.35
C THR A 57 -11.85 -1.97 -11.04
N LEU A 58 -12.16 -1.24 -9.97
CA LEU A 58 -12.43 -1.82 -8.66
C LEU A 58 -13.85 -2.37 -8.63
N SER A 59 -14.02 -3.57 -8.05
CA SER A 59 -15.34 -4.17 -7.85
C SER A 59 -15.86 -3.87 -6.44
N GLY A 60 -17.14 -3.49 -6.33
CA GLY A 60 -17.75 -3.05 -5.08
C GLY A 60 -17.60 -1.54 -4.86
N GLU A 61 -17.71 -1.11 -3.60
CA GLU A 61 -17.51 0.28 -3.17
C GLU A 61 -16.41 0.34 -2.10
N PRO A 62 -15.14 0.04 -2.46
CA PRO A 62 -14.04 0.14 -1.50
C PRO A 62 -13.78 1.60 -1.12
N PHE A 63 -13.28 1.80 0.09
CA PHE A 63 -12.69 3.09 0.45
C PHE A 63 -11.32 3.22 -0.21
N VAL A 64 -11.05 4.34 -0.88
CA VAL A 64 -9.79 4.56 -1.61
C VAL A 64 -8.97 5.62 -0.89
N ILE A 65 -7.71 5.28 -0.56
CA ILE A 65 -6.72 6.20 -0.02
C ILE A 65 -5.70 6.51 -1.10
N ALA A 66 -5.76 7.74 -1.62
CA ALA A 66 -4.87 8.25 -2.67
C ALA A 66 -4.25 9.62 -2.32
N SER A 67 -4.41 10.07 -1.07
CA SER A 67 -3.88 11.33 -0.54
C SER A 67 -3.22 11.11 0.82
N PRO A 68 -2.27 11.97 1.24
CA PRO A 68 -1.67 11.88 2.55
C PRO A 68 -2.66 12.19 3.66
N GLY A 69 -2.49 11.54 4.82
CA GLY A 69 -3.36 11.70 5.98
C GLY A 69 -3.42 10.45 6.86
N GLU A 70 -4.24 10.53 7.90
CA GLU A 70 -4.55 9.42 8.80
C GLU A 70 -5.98 8.96 8.55
N TYR A 71 -6.17 7.65 8.42
CA TYR A 71 -7.44 7.05 8.06
C TYR A 71 -7.73 5.87 8.97
N GLU A 72 -8.99 5.74 9.39
CA GLU A 72 -9.49 4.52 10.03
C GLU A 72 -10.61 3.95 9.17
N VAL A 73 -10.38 2.77 8.60
CA VAL A 73 -11.35 2.12 7.70
C VAL A 73 -11.61 0.73 8.22
N ARG A 74 -12.86 0.48 8.63
CA ARG A 74 -13.27 -0.82 9.23
C ARG A 74 -12.34 -1.28 10.35
N GLY A 75 -11.80 -0.36 11.16
CA GLY A 75 -10.88 -0.68 12.26
C GLY A 75 -9.44 -0.98 11.84
N VAL A 76 -9.08 -0.74 10.59
CA VAL A 76 -7.69 -0.69 10.13
C VAL A 76 -7.24 0.76 10.16
N MET A 77 -6.23 1.05 10.98
CA MET A 77 -5.57 2.36 10.99
C MET A 77 -4.53 2.40 9.88
N VAL A 78 -4.56 3.46 9.06
CA VAL A 78 -3.62 3.68 7.96
C VAL A 78 -3.07 5.10 8.02
N TYR A 79 -1.75 5.20 8.03
CA TYR A 79 -1.01 6.43 7.87
C TYR A 79 -0.47 6.50 6.44
N ALA A 80 -0.93 7.48 5.68
CA ALA A 80 -0.46 7.76 4.32
C ALA A 80 0.46 8.98 4.34
N VAL A 81 1.75 8.77 4.04
CA VAL A 81 2.79 9.81 4.12
C VAL A 81 3.27 10.13 2.72
N ASP A 82 3.19 11.40 2.32
CA ASP A 82 3.72 11.88 1.05
C ASP A 82 5.24 12.06 1.14
N ILE A 83 5.95 11.33 0.29
CA ILE A 83 7.41 11.37 0.12
C ILE A 83 7.81 11.95 -1.24
N SER A 84 6.85 12.49 -1.99
CA SER A 84 7.10 13.04 -3.32
C SER A 84 8.07 14.22 -3.28
N LYS A 85 8.99 14.26 -4.25
CA LYS A 85 9.84 15.43 -4.51
C LYS A 85 9.14 16.46 -5.40
N ASN A 86 8.08 16.05 -6.08
CA ASN A 86 7.31 16.86 -7.02
C ASN A 86 5.82 16.71 -6.70
N PRO A 87 5.11 17.79 -6.32
CA PRO A 87 3.67 17.73 -6.01
C PRO A 87 2.77 17.23 -7.15
N LYS A 88 3.26 17.22 -8.39
CA LYS A 88 2.53 16.69 -9.55
C LYS A 88 2.62 15.17 -9.69
N GLU A 89 3.52 14.53 -8.95
CA GLU A 89 3.80 13.09 -8.99
C GLU A 89 3.73 12.56 -7.55
N PRO A 90 2.51 12.29 -7.04
CA PRO A 90 2.34 11.84 -5.66
C PRO A 90 3.07 10.52 -5.45
N GLN A 91 3.69 10.39 -4.28
CA GLN A 91 4.36 9.17 -3.83
C GLN A 91 3.99 8.96 -2.38
N LEU A 92 3.07 8.04 -2.11
CA LEU A 92 2.64 7.74 -0.76
C LEU A 92 3.30 6.47 -0.25
N VAL A 93 3.82 6.57 0.96
CA VAL A 93 4.14 5.43 1.83
C VAL A 93 2.92 5.15 2.69
N PHE A 94 2.53 3.89 2.80
CA PHE A 94 1.45 3.47 3.68
C PHE A 94 2.00 2.67 4.84
N HIS A 95 1.65 3.07 6.06
CA HIS A 95 1.88 2.32 7.27
C HIS A 95 0.53 1.95 7.88
N PHE A 96 0.29 0.67 8.09
CA PHE A 96 -0.97 0.19 8.63
C PHE A 96 -0.77 -0.99 9.57
N ASP A 97 -1.63 -1.08 10.56
CA ASP A 97 -1.60 -2.12 11.59
C ASP A 97 -2.82 -3.02 11.44
N THR A 98 -2.59 -4.32 11.32
CA THR A 98 -3.66 -5.33 11.28
C THR A 98 -3.23 -6.57 12.05
N GLU A 99 -4.14 -7.20 12.81
CA GLU A 99 -3.81 -8.38 13.63
C GLU A 99 -2.58 -8.21 14.55
N ASN A 100 -2.33 -7.01 15.08
CA ASN A 100 -1.12 -6.63 15.84
C ASN A 100 0.19 -6.81 15.05
N VAL A 101 0.12 -6.74 13.73
CA VAL A 101 1.26 -6.77 12.80
C VAL A 101 1.32 -5.45 12.08
N SER A 102 2.47 -4.78 12.21
CA SER A 102 2.74 -3.49 11.60
C SER A 102 3.36 -3.66 10.22
N THR A 103 2.67 -3.16 9.18
CA THR A 103 3.09 -3.31 7.79
C THR A 103 3.34 -1.95 7.14
N ILE A 104 4.47 -1.82 6.44
CA ILE A 104 4.77 -0.61 5.67
C ILE A 104 4.98 -0.95 4.20
N PHE A 105 4.32 -0.20 3.33
CA PHE A 105 4.50 -0.23 1.88
C PHE A 105 5.18 1.04 1.40
N PHE A 106 6.37 0.89 0.80
CA PHE A 106 7.20 2.02 0.38
C PHE A 106 6.96 2.49 -1.07
N GLY A 107 5.99 1.91 -1.78
CA GLY A 107 5.62 2.38 -3.12
C GLY A 107 6.80 2.39 -4.08
N ASN A 108 7.14 3.57 -4.59
CA ASN A 108 8.25 3.81 -5.52
C ASN A 108 9.44 4.52 -4.85
N PHE A 109 9.64 4.28 -3.55
CA PHE A 109 10.71 4.93 -2.79
C PHE A 109 12.08 4.74 -3.46
N LYS A 110 12.80 5.85 -3.59
CA LYS A 110 14.18 5.94 -4.03
C LYS A 110 15.00 6.64 -2.97
N GLY A 111 15.87 5.93 -2.29
CA GLY A 111 16.80 6.53 -1.34
C GLY A 111 17.25 5.56 -0.27
N THR A 112 17.85 6.13 0.77
CA THR A 112 18.23 5.45 1.99
C THR A 112 17.30 5.90 3.10
N VAL A 113 16.77 4.94 3.86
CA VAL A 113 16.10 5.23 5.14
C VAL A 113 17.20 5.68 6.10
N ASN A 114 17.17 6.96 6.51
CA ASN A 114 18.10 7.49 7.51
C ASN A 114 17.57 7.17 8.93
N GLU A 115 18.41 7.34 9.95
CA GLU A 115 18.03 7.08 11.35
C GLU A 115 16.77 7.84 11.77
N GLU A 116 16.64 9.11 11.36
CA GLU A 116 15.46 9.91 11.67
C GLU A 116 14.16 9.32 11.10
N MET A 117 14.20 8.80 9.86
CA MET A 117 13.07 8.13 9.25
C MET A 117 12.81 6.78 9.90
N ALA A 118 13.86 6.01 10.22
CA ALA A 118 13.72 4.73 10.91
C ALA A 118 13.05 4.91 12.29
N ASP A 119 13.48 5.89 13.06
CA ASP A 119 12.90 6.23 14.37
C ASP A 119 11.42 6.62 14.26
N LYS A 120 11.05 7.34 13.19
CA LYS A 120 9.66 7.73 12.91
C LYS A 120 8.77 6.56 12.49
N LEU A 121 9.31 5.58 11.77
CA LEU A 121 8.56 4.39 11.35
C LEU A 121 8.34 3.42 12.53
N GLY A 122 9.19 3.48 13.56
CA GLY A 122 9.06 2.67 14.75
C GLY A 122 9.30 1.18 14.51
N LEU A 123 8.62 0.34 15.27
CA LEU A 123 8.70 -1.12 15.11
C LEU A 123 7.86 -1.55 13.90
N ILE A 124 8.52 -2.17 12.92
CA ILE A 124 7.91 -2.67 11.69
C ILE A 124 8.06 -4.19 11.69
N ASP A 125 6.96 -4.92 11.52
CA ASP A 125 7.00 -6.37 11.37
C ASP A 125 7.19 -6.77 9.91
N ILE A 126 6.55 -6.07 8.97
CA ILE A 126 6.58 -6.37 7.54
C ILE A 126 6.85 -5.12 6.72
N LEU A 127 7.85 -5.21 5.86
CA LEU A 127 8.29 -4.14 4.99
C LEU A 127 8.18 -4.57 3.52
N LEU A 128 7.32 -3.91 2.76
CA LEU A 128 7.13 -4.13 1.32
C LEU A 128 7.94 -3.07 0.55
N LEU A 129 9.07 -3.50 -0.02
CA LEU A 129 10.02 -2.64 -0.74
C LEU A 129 10.03 -2.89 -2.25
N PRO A 130 10.18 -1.83 -3.06
CA PRO A 130 10.34 -1.98 -4.50
C PRO A 130 11.82 -2.24 -4.89
N CYS A 131 12.13 -3.44 -5.38
CA CYS A 131 13.53 -3.84 -5.73
C CYS A 131 13.74 -4.10 -7.24
N GLY A 132 13.13 -3.30 -8.11
CA GLY A 132 13.16 -3.50 -9.56
C GLY A 132 14.34 -2.85 -10.31
N GLY A 133 15.20 -2.08 -9.63
CA GLY A 133 16.23 -1.25 -10.27
C GLY A 133 15.66 -0.08 -11.09
N ASN A 134 16.53 0.70 -11.72
CA ASN A 134 16.22 1.93 -12.50
C ASN A 134 15.47 3.01 -11.70
N ASN A 135 14.16 2.81 -11.54
CA ASN A 135 13.21 3.75 -11.00
C ASN A 135 12.75 3.44 -9.58
N VAL A 136 13.39 2.49 -8.91
CA VAL A 136 13.19 2.17 -7.49
C VAL A 136 14.53 1.71 -6.87
N LEU A 137 14.53 0.98 -5.75
CA LEU A 137 15.77 0.47 -5.14
C LEU A 137 16.50 -0.51 -6.06
N GLY A 138 17.82 -0.56 -5.91
CA GLY A 138 18.68 -1.49 -6.65
C GLY A 138 18.30 -2.95 -6.37
N ALA A 139 18.41 -3.78 -7.41
CA ALA A 139 18.28 -5.23 -7.32
C ALA A 139 19.61 -5.87 -6.92
#